data_AF-A0A0B7K177-F1
#
_entry.id   AF-A0A0B7K177-F1
#
_cell.length_a   1.000
_cell.length_b   1.000
_cell.length_c   1.000
_cell.angle_alpha   90.00
_cell.angle_beta   90.00
_cell.angle_gamma   90.00
#
_symmetry.space_group_name_H-M   'P 1'
#
loop_
_entity.id
_entity.type
_entity.pdbx_description
1 polymer ?
#
loop_
_entity_poly.entity_id
_entity_poly.type
_entity_poly.pdbx_seq_one_letter_code
_entity_poly.pdbx_strand_id
1 'polypeptide(L)'
;MDDSEKAALASFSAEAFSYLSLGIAVILLRTFTRTRQVGITGLTADDYFMLLTIVPYTTETVLAHAVSQQFNGLTNSGMTDAERAALSPDSEEWAWRVAGSKVQIAGWCMYASVLWTIKASLCAFYSRLTDGVHGYRVRILTGYAIIGVTYLVVILTYLLSCQPFSHFWQIYPDPGNLCQPALSKVYVLLSVTLNITTDAYLILIPVPMLWGTQLPTFKKLTLVVVFSGALFVMAAGLLRGILILKNPVDGPREGSAWAVRESFVAVVTSCLPMIWGWLKIKLKPFLGSLLSSQSKKNGPEPGSIMLGDTNDGSAWRSGNRTHTTSRSITTRVMPAAERSSSDLSLNPKALGGITKQVAISVSSKKAGDGAEAGSDRKVHTQLKLDNKWS
;
A
#
# COMPACT_ATOMS: atom_id res chain seq x y z
N MET A 1 16.47 -23.55 -36.07
CA MET A 1 15.83 -23.52 -34.75
C MET A 1 15.12 -24.84 -34.53
N ASP A 2 15.55 -25.57 -33.50
CA ASP A 2 14.99 -26.88 -33.12
C ASP A 2 13.60 -26.72 -32.48
N ASP A 3 12.79 -27.78 -32.46
CA ASP A 3 11.42 -27.74 -31.92
C ASP A 3 11.41 -27.51 -30.40
N SER A 4 12.46 -27.95 -29.70
CA SER A 4 12.68 -27.67 -28.28
C SER A 4 12.81 -26.16 -27.99
N GLU A 5 13.52 -25.43 -28.85
CA GLU A 5 13.76 -24.00 -28.70
C GLU A 5 12.49 -23.18 -28.97
N LYS A 6 11.71 -23.57 -29.98
CA LYS A 6 10.38 -22.99 -30.23
C LYS A 6 9.45 -23.17 -29.03
N ALA A 7 9.43 -24.36 -28.43
CA ALA A 7 8.62 -24.66 -27.26
C ALA A 7 9.05 -23.80 -26.05
N ALA A 8 10.35 -23.61 -25.83
CA ALA A 8 10.86 -22.75 -24.77
C ALA A 8 10.46 -21.28 -24.95
N LEU A 9 10.57 -20.73 -26.17
CA LEU A 9 10.17 -19.36 -26.47
C LEU A 9 8.65 -19.15 -26.29
N ALA A 10 7.84 -20.14 -26.68
CA ALA A 10 6.39 -20.11 -26.51
C ALA A 10 6.00 -20.16 -25.02
N SER A 11 6.66 -21.02 -24.23
CA SER A 11 6.47 -21.10 -22.78
C SER A 11 6.81 -19.77 -22.09
N PHE A 12 7.94 -19.14 -22.45
CA PHE A 12 8.31 -17.82 -21.93
C PHE A 12 7.26 -16.76 -22.26
N SER A 13 6.73 -16.75 -23.49
CA SER A 13 5.70 -15.78 -23.89
C SER A 13 4.41 -15.96 -23.09
N ALA A 14 3.95 -17.20 -22.93
CA ALA A 14 2.78 -17.50 -22.14
C ALA A 14 2.96 -17.07 -20.66
N GLU A 15 4.14 -17.33 -20.09
CA GLU A 15 4.50 -16.89 -18.74
C GLU A 15 4.47 -15.35 -18.64
N ALA A 16 5.15 -14.65 -19.54
CA ALA A 16 5.26 -13.19 -19.52
C ALA A 16 3.91 -12.49 -19.64
N PHE A 17 3.05 -12.91 -20.58
CA PHE A 17 1.69 -12.35 -20.71
C PHE A 17 0.76 -12.72 -19.57
N SER A 18 0.95 -13.91 -18.96
CA SER A 18 0.20 -14.29 -17.75
C SER A 18 0.53 -13.36 -16.58
N TYR A 19 1.82 -13.08 -16.36
CA TYR A 19 2.28 -12.15 -15.35
C TYR A 19 1.85 -10.71 -15.61
N LEU A 20 1.88 -10.25 -16.87
CA LEU A 20 1.37 -8.94 -17.23
C LEU A 20 -0.13 -8.82 -16.91
N SER A 21 -0.93 -9.80 -17.35
CA SER A 21 -2.37 -9.81 -17.17
C SER A 21 -2.75 -9.82 -15.68
N LEU A 22 -2.12 -10.70 -14.90
CA LEU A 22 -2.34 -10.79 -13.46
C LEU A 22 -1.84 -9.54 -12.73
N GLY A 23 -0.69 -9.00 -13.10
CA GLY A 23 -0.15 -7.77 -12.52
C GLY A 23 -1.03 -6.55 -12.77
N ILE A 24 -1.53 -6.36 -13.99
CA ILE A 24 -2.50 -5.31 -14.32
C ILE A 24 -3.79 -5.51 -13.51
N ALA A 25 -4.30 -6.74 -13.43
CA ALA A 25 -5.48 -7.03 -12.62
C ALA A 25 -5.27 -6.65 -11.14
N VAL A 26 -4.08 -6.89 -10.58
CA VAL A 26 -3.72 -6.48 -9.21
C VAL A 26 -3.65 -4.95 -9.07
N ILE A 27 -3.08 -4.22 -10.04
CA ILE A 27 -3.07 -2.75 -10.05
C ILE A 27 -4.49 -2.18 -10.12
N LEU A 28 -5.35 -2.75 -10.97
CA LEU A 28 -6.75 -2.35 -11.10
C LEU A 28 -7.54 -2.66 -9.82
N LEU A 29 -7.32 -3.83 -9.22
CA LEU A 29 -7.93 -4.18 -7.93
C LEU A 29 -7.49 -3.22 -6.82
N ARG A 30 -6.19 -2.91 -6.75
CA ARG A 30 -5.66 -1.89 -5.84
C ARG A 30 -6.36 -0.55 -6.07
N THR A 31 -6.46 -0.09 -7.31
CA THR A 31 -7.08 1.20 -7.64
C THR A 31 -8.56 1.19 -7.27
N PHE A 32 -9.28 0.12 -7.58
CA PHE A 32 -10.68 -0.06 -7.22
C PHE A 32 -10.90 -0.01 -5.70
N THR A 33 -10.10 -0.75 -4.92
CA THR A 33 -10.24 -0.76 -3.46
C THR A 33 -9.98 0.62 -2.86
N ARG A 34 -9.01 1.37 -3.41
CA ARG A 34 -8.71 2.75 -3.03
C ARG A 34 -9.84 3.71 -3.37
N THR A 35 -10.33 3.68 -4.61
CA THR A 35 -11.49 4.48 -5.03
C THR A 35 -12.71 4.22 -4.14
N ARG A 36 -12.91 2.98 -3.66
CA ARG A 36 -13.97 2.65 -2.71
C ARG A 36 -13.72 3.16 -1.29
N GLN A 37 -12.47 3.32 -0.87
CA GLN A 37 -12.12 3.81 0.48
C GLN A 37 -12.16 5.33 0.58
N VAL A 38 -11.64 6.04 -0.43
CA VAL A 38 -11.41 7.50 -0.38
C VAL A 38 -12.18 8.29 -1.44
N GLY A 39 -12.89 7.61 -2.35
CA GLY A 39 -13.53 8.24 -3.50
C GLY A 39 -12.56 8.54 -4.64
N ILE A 40 -13.08 8.90 -5.82
CA ILE A 40 -12.28 9.20 -7.01
C ILE A 40 -11.45 10.48 -6.83
N THR A 41 -12.00 11.48 -6.14
CA THR A 41 -11.32 12.75 -5.84
C THR A 41 -10.29 12.64 -4.71
N GLY A 42 -10.28 11.52 -3.98
CA GLY A 42 -9.37 11.27 -2.86
C GLY A 42 -8.12 10.46 -3.22
N LEU A 43 -7.90 10.18 -4.52
CA LEU A 43 -6.70 9.47 -4.98
C LEU A 43 -5.46 10.32 -4.76
N THR A 44 -4.38 9.68 -4.31
CA THR A 44 -3.12 10.35 -3.98
C THR A 44 -2.00 9.93 -4.93
N ALA A 45 -0.83 10.58 -4.83
CA ALA A 45 0.30 10.35 -5.74
C ALA A 45 0.70 8.87 -5.89
N ASP A 46 0.61 8.07 -4.83
CA ASP A 46 0.89 6.62 -4.87
C ASP A 46 -0.04 5.87 -5.84
N ASP A 47 -1.30 6.26 -5.91
CA ASP A 47 -2.31 5.65 -6.78
C ASP A 47 -2.00 5.99 -8.26
N TYR A 48 -1.62 7.24 -8.55
CA TYR A 48 -1.23 7.68 -9.89
C TYR A 48 0.08 7.07 -10.38
N PHE A 49 1.11 6.97 -9.53
CA PHE A 49 2.35 6.29 -9.90
C PHE A 49 2.12 4.82 -10.22
N MET A 50 1.22 4.15 -9.50
CA MET A 50 0.93 2.74 -9.77
C MET A 50 0.15 2.55 -11.09
N LEU A 51 -0.77 3.47 -11.42
CA LEU A 51 -1.40 3.47 -12.74
C LEU A 51 -0.41 3.78 -13.86
N LEU A 52 0.52 4.71 -13.62
CA LEU A 52 1.59 5.03 -14.57
C LEU A 52 2.45 3.79 -14.87
N THR A 53 2.74 2.93 -13.88
CA THR A 53 3.51 1.69 -14.05
C THR A 53 2.94 0.75 -15.11
N ILE A 54 1.63 0.79 -15.39
CA ILE A 54 1.00 -0.06 -16.43
C ILE A 54 1.66 0.16 -17.79
N VAL A 55 2.02 1.40 -18.12
CA VAL A 55 2.63 1.75 -19.41
C VAL A 55 4.00 1.09 -19.59
N PRO A 56 5.03 1.40 -18.78
CA PRO A 56 6.33 0.77 -18.93
C PRO A 56 6.29 -0.74 -18.69
N TYR A 57 5.36 -1.27 -17.87
CA TYR A 57 5.25 -2.72 -17.64
C TYR A 57 4.70 -3.47 -18.86
N THR A 58 3.69 -2.90 -19.52
CA THR A 58 3.18 -3.43 -20.78
C THR A 58 4.24 -3.32 -21.87
N THR A 59 4.91 -2.16 -21.99
CA THR A 59 5.96 -1.96 -22.98
C THR A 59 7.14 -2.89 -22.75
N GLU A 60 7.63 -3.06 -21.51
CA GLU A 60 8.68 -4.02 -21.16
C GLU A 60 8.31 -5.43 -21.62
N THR A 61 7.10 -5.90 -21.29
CA THR A 61 6.64 -7.25 -21.63
C THR A 61 6.56 -7.45 -23.15
N VAL A 62 6.03 -6.46 -23.88
CA VAL A 62 5.92 -6.52 -25.35
C VAL A 62 7.30 -6.50 -26.00
N LEU A 63 8.23 -5.67 -25.53
CA LEU A 63 9.59 -5.63 -26.06
C LEU A 63 10.35 -6.93 -25.76
N ALA A 64 10.18 -7.50 -24.57
CA ALA A 64 10.75 -8.80 -24.22
C ALA A 64 10.21 -9.91 -25.14
N HIS A 65 8.90 -9.94 -25.36
CA HIS A 65 8.28 -10.87 -26.31
C HIS A 65 8.80 -10.67 -27.74
N ALA A 66 8.96 -9.43 -28.21
CA ALA A 66 9.52 -9.13 -29.52
C ALA A 66 10.96 -9.64 -29.66
N VAL A 67 11.82 -9.43 -28.65
CA VAL A 67 13.18 -9.99 -28.65
C VAL A 67 13.15 -11.50 -28.76
N SER A 68 12.34 -12.18 -27.95
CA SER A 68 12.28 -13.64 -27.94
C SER A 68 11.68 -14.25 -29.21
N GLN A 69 10.54 -13.76 -29.68
CA GLN A 69 9.77 -14.39 -30.77
C GLN A 69 10.08 -13.82 -32.14
N GLN A 70 10.23 -12.49 -32.25
CA GLN A 70 10.44 -11.85 -33.55
C GLN A 70 11.92 -11.91 -33.98
N PHE A 71 12.83 -11.89 -33.01
CA PHE A 71 14.28 -11.89 -33.27
C PHE A 71 14.98 -13.14 -32.74
N ASN A 72 14.24 -14.21 -32.41
CA ASN A 72 14.78 -15.49 -31.89
C ASN A 72 15.66 -15.37 -30.62
N GLY A 73 15.48 -14.29 -29.86
CA GLY A 73 16.33 -13.96 -28.71
C GLY A 73 17.73 -13.47 -29.10
N LEU A 74 17.96 -13.13 -30.38
CA LEU A 74 19.25 -12.72 -30.90
C LEU A 74 19.49 -11.23 -30.68
N THR A 75 20.69 -10.90 -30.20
CA THR A 75 21.19 -9.53 -30.04
C THR A 75 22.67 -9.48 -30.45
N ASN A 76 23.34 -8.35 -30.27
CA ASN A 76 24.77 -8.18 -30.50
C ASN A 76 25.65 -8.84 -29.43
N SER A 77 25.07 -9.63 -28.53
CA SER A 77 25.73 -10.33 -27.42
C SER A 77 25.70 -11.85 -27.60
N GLY A 78 26.49 -12.58 -26.82
CA GLY A 78 26.54 -14.05 -26.87
C GLY A 78 27.15 -14.63 -28.16
N MET A 79 28.11 -13.92 -28.75
CA MET A 79 28.87 -14.39 -29.93
C MET A 79 30.37 -14.33 -29.65
N THR A 80 31.09 -15.35 -30.11
CA THR A 80 32.55 -15.37 -30.22
C THR A 80 33.04 -14.50 -31.39
N ASP A 81 34.30 -14.09 -31.36
CA ASP A 81 34.89 -13.31 -32.45
C ASP A 81 34.88 -14.06 -33.80
N ALA A 82 35.04 -15.39 -33.75
CA ALA A 82 34.96 -16.24 -34.92
C ALA A 82 33.54 -16.26 -35.52
N GLU A 83 32.50 -16.38 -34.69
CA GLU A 83 31.10 -16.33 -35.14
C GLU A 83 30.74 -14.96 -35.71
N ARG A 84 31.23 -13.87 -35.10
CA ARG A 84 31.02 -12.50 -35.62
C ARG A 84 31.66 -12.30 -36.99
N ALA A 85 32.89 -12.81 -37.16
CA ALA A 85 33.63 -12.69 -38.42
C ALA A 85 33.04 -13.57 -39.53
N ALA A 86 32.46 -14.72 -39.18
CA ALA A 86 31.84 -15.64 -40.12
C ALA A 86 30.43 -15.20 -40.55
N LEU A 87 29.77 -14.32 -39.79
CA LEU A 87 28.40 -13.90 -40.06
C LEU A 87 28.34 -12.91 -41.23
N SER A 88 27.60 -13.28 -42.29
CA SER A 88 27.39 -12.40 -43.44
C SER A 88 26.51 -11.19 -43.08
N PRO A 89 26.91 -9.95 -43.42
CA PRO A 89 26.09 -8.76 -43.22
C PRO A 89 24.73 -8.77 -43.94
N ASP A 90 24.62 -9.53 -45.03
CA ASP A 90 23.38 -9.64 -45.82
C ASP A 90 22.45 -10.77 -45.33
N SER A 91 22.84 -11.47 -44.26
CA SER A 91 22.03 -12.55 -43.69
C SER A 91 20.84 -12.02 -42.88
N GLU A 92 19.77 -12.82 -42.84
CA GLU A 92 18.60 -12.53 -42.00
C GLU A 92 18.96 -12.49 -40.50
N GLU A 93 19.89 -13.35 -40.07
CA GLU A 93 20.40 -13.37 -38.71
C GLU A 93 21.08 -12.04 -38.32
N TRP A 94 21.87 -11.46 -39.22
CA TRP A 94 22.47 -10.15 -38.99
C TRP A 94 21.40 -9.08 -38.75
N ALA A 95 20.36 -9.04 -39.59
CA ALA A 95 19.26 -8.11 -39.45
C ALA A 95 18.50 -8.30 -38.10
N TRP A 96 18.23 -9.55 -37.71
CA TRP A 96 17.61 -9.86 -36.42
C TRP A 96 18.46 -9.42 -35.23
N ARG A 97 19.78 -9.64 -35.27
CA ARG A 97 20.69 -9.22 -34.18
C ARG A 97 20.74 -7.70 -34.04
N VAL A 98 20.77 -6.96 -35.15
CA VAL A 98 20.73 -5.49 -35.14
C VAL A 98 19.40 -5.00 -34.56
N ALA A 99 18.27 -5.53 -35.03
CA ALA A 99 16.94 -5.13 -34.56
C ALA A 99 16.70 -5.51 -33.09
N GLY A 100 17.05 -6.75 -32.70
CA GLY A 100 16.95 -7.25 -31.34
C GLY A 100 17.79 -6.42 -30.36
N SER A 101 18.98 -5.97 -30.76
CA SER A 101 19.82 -5.09 -29.92
C SER A 101 19.16 -3.73 -29.63
N LYS A 102 18.52 -3.12 -30.64
CA LYS A 102 17.79 -1.85 -30.47
C LYS A 102 16.61 -2.01 -29.51
N VAL A 103 15.82 -3.07 -29.71
CA VAL A 103 14.67 -3.39 -28.84
C VAL A 103 15.13 -3.72 -27.43
N GLN A 104 16.28 -4.38 -27.29
CA GLN A 104 16.85 -4.74 -25.99
C GLN A 104 17.13 -3.49 -25.15
N ILE A 105 17.78 -2.46 -25.71
CA ILE A 105 18.08 -1.20 -24.99
C ILE A 105 16.78 -0.54 -24.50
N ALA A 106 15.76 -0.48 -25.36
CA ALA A 106 14.46 0.04 -25.00
C ALA A 106 13.83 -0.79 -23.86
N GLY A 107 13.94 -2.11 -23.92
CA GLY A 107 13.47 -3.03 -22.88
C GLY A 107 14.13 -2.76 -21.51
N TRP A 108 15.44 -2.50 -21.48
CA TRP A 108 16.15 -2.16 -20.23
C TRP A 108 15.69 -0.83 -19.64
N CYS A 109 15.43 0.17 -20.49
CA CYS A 109 14.88 1.45 -20.05
C CYS A 109 13.47 1.30 -19.48
N MET A 110 12.63 0.47 -20.09
CA MET A 110 11.27 0.21 -19.62
C MET A 110 11.27 -0.59 -18.32
N TYR A 111 12.08 -1.63 -18.21
CA TYR A 111 12.28 -2.39 -16.96
C TYR A 111 12.72 -1.47 -15.80
N ALA A 112 13.72 -0.61 -16.02
CA ALA A 112 14.12 0.37 -15.00
C ALA A 112 12.97 1.32 -14.67
N SER A 113 12.19 1.74 -15.66
CA SER A 113 11.04 2.62 -15.43
C SER A 113 9.97 1.93 -14.57
N VAL A 114 9.68 0.64 -14.77
CA VAL A 114 8.74 -0.14 -13.94
C VAL A 114 9.18 -0.15 -12.47
N LEU A 115 10.43 -0.53 -12.21
CA LEU A 115 10.90 -0.63 -10.83
C LEU A 115 10.94 0.74 -10.14
N TRP A 116 11.40 1.79 -10.82
CA TRP A 116 11.49 3.12 -10.21
C TRP A 116 10.12 3.79 -10.02
N THR A 117 9.13 3.56 -10.89
CA THR A 117 7.76 4.06 -10.66
C THR A 117 7.10 3.34 -9.48
N ILE A 118 7.34 2.04 -9.30
CA ILE A 118 6.87 1.29 -8.12
C ILE A 118 7.52 1.84 -6.84
N LYS A 119 8.83 2.10 -6.86
CA LYS A 119 9.55 2.72 -5.73
C LYS A 119 9.01 4.11 -5.41
N ALA A 120 8.70 4.92 -6.43
CA ALA A 120 8.07 6.23 -6.26
C ALA A 120 6.66 6.12 -5.65
N SER A 121 5.85 5.15 -6.11
CA SER A 121 4.54 4.84 -5.52
C SER A 121 4.66 4.45 -4.05
N LEU A 122 5.65 3.62 -3.70
CA LEU A 122 5.91 3.21 -2.32
C LEU A 122 6.37 4.38 -1.44
N CYS A 123 7.24 5.25 -1.96
CA CYS A 123 7.66 6.47 -1.27
C CYS A 123 6.48 7.41 -1.00
N ALA A 124 5.58 7.57 -1.98
CA ALA A 124 4.33 8.32 -1.83
C ALA A 124 3.39 7.69 -0.79
N PHE A 125 3.30 6.37 -0.78
CA PHE A 125 2.55 5.65 0.25
C PHE A 125 3.11 5.92 1.65
N TYR A 126 4.44 5.91 1.81
CA TYR A 126 5.07 6.24 3.09
C TYR A 126 4.84 7.69 3.49
N SER A 127 4.91 8.64 2.55
CA SER A 127 4.60 10.05 2.81
C SER A 127 3.22 10.20 3.46
N ARG A 128 2.21 9.47 2.96
CA ARG A 128 0.86 9.47 3.53
C ARG A 128 0.80 8.77 4.88
N LEU A 129 1.53 7.65 5.05
CA LEU A 129 1.52 6.88 6.30
C LEU A 129 2.16 7.64 7.46
N THR A 130 3.18 8.44 7.16
CA THR A 130 3.97 9.20 8.14
C THR A 130 3.51 10.65 8.26
N ASP A 131 2.40 11.01 7.62
CA ASP A 131 1.85 12.36 7.72
C ASP A 131 1.48 12.68 9.17
N GLY A 132 1.85 13.87 9.63
CA GLY A 132 1.74 14.29 11.03
C GLY A 132 2.82 13.78 12.00
N VAL A 133 3.79 12.96 11.55
CA VAL A 133 4.92 12.51 12.40
C VAL A 133 6.13 13.44 12.23
N HIS A 134 6.63 13.99 13.34
CA HIS A 134 7.76 14.93 13.31
C HIS A 134 9.05 14.26 12.80
N GLY A 135 9.83 14.99 11.98
CA GLY A 135 11.12 14.52 11.46
C GLY A 135 11.06 13.57 10.24
N TYR A 136 9.88 13.11 9.82
CA TYR A 136 9.73 12.20 8.67
C TYR A 136 9.76 12.91 7.31
N ARG A 137 9.38 14.19 7.24
CA ARG A 137 9.35 14.96 5.99
C ARG A 137 10.69 14.99 5.27
N VAL A 138 11.79 15.18 6.01
CA VAL A 138 13.15 15.19 5.44
C VAL A 138 13.49 13.83 4.83
N ARG A 139 13.19 12.74 5.53
CA ARG A 139 13.46 11.37 5.07
C ARG A 139 12.69 11.03 3.80
N ILE A 140 11.42 11.42 3.72
CA ILE A 140 10.61 11.20 2.52
C ILE A 140 11.14 12.01 1.33
N LEU A 141 11.51 13.28 1.56
CA LEU A 141 12.09 14.12 0.50
C LEU A 141 13.43 13.56 0.01
N THR A 142 14.29 13.11 0.93
CA THR A 142 15.53 12.40 0.59
C THR A 142 15.24 11.12 -0.19
N GLY A 143 14.19 10.37 0.14
CA GLY A 143 13.73 9.21 -0.62
C GLY A 143 13.39 9.53 -2.07
N TYR A 144 12.58 10.56 -2.31
CA TYR A 144 12.27 11.02 -3.67
C TYR A 144 13.53 11.47 -4.42
N ALA A 145 14.44 12.19 -3.77
CA ALA A 145 15.70 12.61 -4.37
C ALA A 145 16.58 11.41 -4.77
N ILE A 146 16.74 10.42 -3.88
CA ILE A 146 17.50 9.19 -4.15
C ILE A 146 16.87 8.44 -5.33
N ILE A 147 15.54 8.24 -5.35
CA ILE A 147 14.85 7.55 -6.44
C ILE A 147 15.06 8.30 -7.76
N GLY A 148 14.86 9.62 -7.78
CA GLY A 148 15.01 10.43 -8.99
C GLY A 148 16.45 10.45 -9.53
N VAL A 149 17.44 10.65 -8.66
CA VAL A 149 18.85 10.67 -9.04
C VAL A 149 19.30 9.31 -9.53
N THR A 150 18.97 8.23 -8.82
CA THR A 150 19.36 6.88 -9.24
C THR A 150 18.68 6.46 -10.54
N TYR A 151 17.41 6.85 -10.77
CA TYR A 151 16.73 6.63 -12.04
C TYR A 151 17.47 7.32 -13.18
N LEU A 152 17.78 8.61 -13.00
CA LEU A 152 18.49 9.40 -13.99
C LEU A 152 19.85 8.76 -14.32
N VAL A 153 20.62 8.37 -13.31
CA VAL A 153 21.91 7.70 -13.49
C VAL A 153 21.77 6.41 -14.29
N VAL A 154 20.78 5.57 -13.97
CA VAL A 154 20.54 4.31 -14.69
C VAL A 154 20.15 4.55 -16.14
N ILE A 155 19.19 5.44 -16.41
CA ILE A 155 18.75 5.74 -17.78
C ILE A 155 19.86 6.38 -18.62
N LEU A 156 20.57 7.36 -18.06
CA LEU A 156 21.71 7.97 -18.75
C LEU A 156 22.81 6.94 -19.02
N THR A 157 23.04 6.01 -18.10
CA THR A 157 23.99 4.93 -18.32
C THR A 157 23.52 4.02 -19.46
N TYR A 158 22.23 3.67 -19.58
CA TYR A 158 21.78 2.84 -20.70
C TYR A 158 21.85 3.53 -22.05
N LEU A 159 21.74 4.85 -22.09
CA LEU A 159 21.67 5.60 -23.35
C LEU A 159 23.00 6.21 -23.81
N LEU A 160 23.90 6.60 -22.88
CA LEU A 160 25.08 7.41 -23.17
C LEU A 160 26.42 6.69 -22.98
N SER A 161 26.41 5.49 -22.41
CA SER A 161 27.63 4.75 -22.04
C SER A 161 28.45 4.23 -23.21
N CYS A 162 27.82 3.88 -24.33
CA CYS A 162 28.51 3.46 -25.55
C CYS A 162 28.42 4.56 -26.60
N GLN A 163 29.57 5.05 -27.06
CA GLN A 163 29.67 6.11 -28.08
C GLN A 163 30.66 5.69 -29.19
N PRO A 164 30.29 5.83 -30.48
CA PRO A 164 29.02 6.35 -31.00
C PRO A 164 27.84 5.41 -30.70
N PHE A 165 26.64 5.98 -30.57
CA PHE A 165 25.42 5.24 -30.19
C PHE A 165 25.11 4.04 -31.11
N SER A 166 25.57 4.08 -32.36
CA SER A 166 25.44 2.98 -33.32
C SER A 166 26.15 1.68 -32.91
N HIS A 167 27.16 1.76 -32.04
CA HIS A 167 27.90 0.58 -31.59
C HIS A 167 27.05 -0.36 -30.71
N PHE A 168 25.94 0.13 -30.13
CA PHE A 168 25.02 -0.70 -29.37
C PHE A 168 24.35 -1.81 -30.20
N TRP A 169 24.34 -1.68 -31.53
CA TRP A 169 23.84 -2.72 -32.44
C TRP A 169 24.87 -3.12 -33.48
N GLN A 170 26.16 -2.85 -33.22
CA GLN A 170 27.25 -3.32 -34.06
C GLN A 170 27.51 -4.81 -33.78
N ILE A 171 27.65 -5.59 -34.85
CA ILE A 171 27.90 -7.04 -34.77
C ILE A 171 29.37 -7.37 -35.02
N TYR A 172 29.98 -6.77 -36.05
CA TYR A 172 31.40 -6.92 -36.38
C TYR A 172 32.04 -5.57 -36.74
N PRO A 173 33.27 -5.27 -36.28
CA PRO A 173 34.05 -5.99 -35.26
C PRO A 173 33.36 -5.95 -33.88
N ASP A 174 33.83 -6.73 -32.89
CA ASP A 174 33.25 -6.70 -31.54
C ASP A 174 33.26 -5.27 -30.96
N PRO A 175 32.10 -4.69 -30.62
CA PRO A 175 32.04 -3.34 -30.04
C PRO A 175 32.49 -3.29 -28.57
N GLY A 176 32.79 -4.45 -27.96
CA GLY A 176 33.28 -4.56 -26.59
C GLY A 176 32.17 -4.63 -25.54
N ASN A 177 32.54 -5.01 -24.30
CA ASN A 177 31.57 -5.32 -23.23
C ASN A 177 30.65 -4.14 -22.87
N LEU A 178 31.15 -2.91 -22.95
CA LEU A 178 30.35 -1.71 -22.66
C LEU A 178 29.22 -1.54 -23.69
N CYS A 179 29.45 -1.87 -24.95
CA CYS A 179 28.45 -1.72 -26.02
C CYS A 179 27.53 -2.93 -26.18
N GLN A 180 27.58 -3.89 -25.24
CA GLN A 180 26.72 -5.06 -25.19
C GLN A 180 25.87 -5.02 -23.90
N PRO A 181 24.72 -4.33 -23.90
CA PRO A 181 23.96 -4.06 -22.67
C PRO A 181 23.60 -5.30 -21.87
N ALA A 182 23.32 -6.41 -22.56
CA ALA A 182 22.92 -7.66 -21.92
C ALA A 182 24.06 -8.39 -21.17
N LEU A 183 25.33 -8.09 -21.51
CA LEU A 183 26.53 -8.71 -20.91
C LEU A 183 27.45 -7.71 -20.20
N SER A 184 27.15 -6.42 -20.28
CA SER A 184 27.95 -5.37 -19.68
C SER A 184 27.99 -5.55 -18.16
N LYS A 185 29.16 -5.93 -17.64
CA LYS A 185 29.35 -6.11 -16.19
C LYS A 185 29.09 -4.81 -15.44
N VAL A 186 29.48 -3.68 -16.05
CA VAL A 186 29.28 -2.34 -15.49
C VAL A 186 27.79 -2.05 -15.33
N TYR A 187 26.96 -2.35 -16.32
CA TYR A 187 25.52 -2.07 -16.24
C TYR A 187 24.81 -2.95 -15.24
N VAL A 188 25.13 -4.24 -15.23
CA VAL A 188 24.55 -5.18 -14.27
C VAL A 188 24.91 -4.75 -12.85
N LEU A 189 26.19 -4.49 -12.57
CA LEU A 189 26.64 -4.08 -11.25
C LEU A 189 26.04 -2.73 -10.83
N LEU A 190 26.03 -1.73 -11.72
CA LEU A 190 25.45 -0.42 -11.42
C LEU A 190 23.95 -0.54 -11.12
N SER A 191 23.20 -1.19 -12.01
CA SER A 191 21.75 -1.34 -11.85
C SER A 191 21.39 -2.11 -10.59
N VAL A 192 22.06 -3.25 -10.33
CA VAL A 192 21.81 -4.06 -9.13
C VAL A 192 22.17 -3.28 -7.86
N THR A 193 23.31 -2.59 -7.85
CA THR A 193 23.74 -1.81 -6.68
C THR A 193 22.77 -0.67 -6.36
N LEU A 194 22.35 0.09 -7.38
CA LEU A 194 21.40 1.18 -7.19
C LEU A 194 20.01 0.66 -6.80
N ASN A 195 19.55 -0.43 -7.41
CA ASN A 195 18.28 -1.08 -7.06
C ASN A 195 18.27 -1.50 -5.58
N ILE A 196 19.29 -2.27 -5.13
CA ILE A 196 19.41 -2.71 -3.74
C ILE A 196 19.53 -1.53 -2.78
N THR A 197 20.35 -0.52 -3.12
CA THR A 197 20.55 0.65 -2.25
C THR A 197 19.25 1.44 -2.07
N THR A 198 18.48 1.62 -3.16
CA THR A 198 17.19 2.32 -3.10
C THR A 198 16.15 1.54 -2.29
N ASP A 199 16.10 0.21 -2.43
CA ASP A 199 15.18 -0.64 -1.66
C ASP A 199 15.55 -0.69 -0.18
N ALA A 200 16.84 -0.82 0.14
CA ALA A 200 17.33 -0.74 1.51
C ALA A 200 16.93 0.60 2.16
N TYR A 201 17.06 1.72 1.43
CA TYR A 201 16.62 3.02 1.92
C TYR A 201 15.12 3.05 2.21
N LEU A 202 14.29 2.57 1.27
CA LEU A 202 12.83 2.54 1.42
C LEU A 202 12.38 1.70 2.62
N ILE A 203 13.04 0.57 2.84
CA ILE A 203 12.89 -0.30 4.01
C ILE A 203 13.23 0.51 5.28
N LEU A 204 14.33 1.25 5.32
CA LEU A 204 14.75 1.98 6.52
C LEU A 204 13.82 3.14 6.90
N ILE A 205 13.02 3.69 5.98
CA ILE A 205 12.11 4.81 6.25
C ILE A 205 11.19 4.51 7.45
N PRO A 206 10.35 3.46 7.43
CA PRO A 206 9.41 3.21 8.52
C PRO A 206 10.00 2.45 9.74
N VAL A 207 11.26 2.00 9.71
CA VAL A 207 11.87 1.25 10.84
C VAL A 207 11.85 2.04 12.16
N PRO A 208 12.24 3.33 12.22
CA PRO A 208 12.25 4.04 13.50
C PRO A 208 10.86 4.27 14.10
N MET A 209 9.82 4.32 13.26
CA MET A 209 8.43 4.38 13.71
C MET A 209 7.98 3.08 14.41
N LEU A 210 8.57 1.93 14.06
CA LEU A 210 8.27 0.64 14.68
C LEU A 210 8.83 0.50 16.10
N TRP A 211 9.93 1.17 16.43
CA TRP A 211 10.59 1.03 17.73
C TRP A 211 10.05 1.99 18.80
N GLY A 212 9.57 3.17 18.41
CA GLY A 212 9.16 4.21 19.37
C GLY A 212 7.68 4.20 19.77
N THR A 213 6.80 3.50 19.04
CA THR A 213 5.36 3.77 19.14
C THR A 213 4.53 2.49 19.28
N GLN A 214 3.60 2.46 20.25
CA GLN A 214 2.54 1.45 20.31
C GLN A 214 1.57 1.64 19.14
N LEU A 215 1.96 1.14 17.96
CA LEU A 215 1.11 1.19 16.78
C LEU A 215 -0.02 0.15 16.91
N PRO A 216 -1.24 0.48 16.45
CA PRO A 216 -2.29 -0.52 16.32
C PRO A 216 -1.77 -1.66 15.43
N THR A 217 -2.07 -2.91 15.82
CA THR A 217 -1.60 -4.14 15.17
C THR A 217 -1.73 -4.14 13.65
N PHE A 218 -2.73 -3.42 13.12
CA PHE A 218 -2.89 -3.23 11.68
C PHE A 218 -1.74 -2.48 11.01
N LYS A 219 -1.28 -1.35 11.57
CA LYS A 219 -0.16 -0.59 10.99
C LYS A 219 1.11 -1.44 11.02
N LYS A 220 1.29 -2.24 12.08
CA LYS A 220 2.41 -3.20 12.22
C LYS A 220 2.36 -4.29 11.15
N LEU A 221 1.21 -4.92 10.92
CA LEU A 221 1.04 -5.99 9.92
C LEU A 221 1.24 -5.49 8.49
N THR A 222 0.62 -4.36 8.12
CA THR A 222 0.79 -3.75 6.79
C THR A 222 2.27 -3.50 6.52
N LEU A 223 3.00 -3.02 7.53
CA LEU A 223 4.40 -2.72 7.39
C LEU A 223 5.25 -3.99 7.22
N VAL A 224 4.99 -5.05 8.01
CA VAL A 224 5.66 -6.35 7.85
C VAL A 224 5.49 -6.92 6.44
N VAL A 225 4.28 -6.84 5.86
CA VAL A 225 4.01 -7.33 4.50
C VAL A 225 4.78 -6.52 3.44
N VAL A 226 4.85 -5.19 3.60
CA VAL A 226 5.65 -4.33 2.71
C VAL A 226 7.13 -4.70 2.80
N PHE A 227 7.64 -4.88 4.02
CA PHE A 227 9.03 -5.23 4.27
C PHE A 227 9.42 -6.58 3.68
N SER A 228 8.60 -7.62 3.90
CA SER A 228 8.87 -8.95 3.35
C SER A 228 8.82 -8.94 1.83
N GLY A 229 7.88 -8.19 1.24
CA GLY A 229 7.81 -7.98 -0.21
C GLY A 229 9.05 -7.31 -0.76
N ALA A 230 9.50 -6.21 -0.15
CA ALA A 230 10.71 -5.49 -0.57
C ALA A 230 11.98 -6.35 -0.45
N LEU A 231 12.14 -7.13 0.63
CA LEU A 231 13.24 -8.08 0.78
C LEU A 231 13.24 -9.16 -0.31
N PHE A 232 12.05 -9.67 -0.65
CA PHE A 232 11.91 -10.68 -1.69
C PHE A 232 12.24 -10.13 -3.09
N VAL A 233 11.78 -8.91 -3.41
CA VAL A 233 12.14 -8.22 -4.68
C VAL A 233 13.65 -8.00 -4.76
N MET A 234 14.29 -7.50 -3.68
CA MET A 234 15.75 -7.34 -3.64
C MET A 234 16.50 -8.67 -3.88
N ALA A 235 16.02 -9.78 -3.30
CA ALA A 235 16.61 -11.09 -3.50
C ALA A 235 16.48 -11.58 -4.95
N ALA A 236 15.32 -11.32 -5.59
CA ALA A 236 15.10 -11.65 -7.00
C ALA A 236 16.04 -10.85 -7.93
N GLY A 237 16.20 -9.54 -7.68
CA GLY A 237 17.15 -8.70 -8.42
C GLY A 237 18.61 -9.14 -8.26
N LEU A 238 19.00 -9.58 -7.05
CA LEU A 238 20.32 -10.15 -6.81
C LEU A 238 20.54 -11.45 -7.57
N LEU A 239 19.54 -12.35 -7.56
CA LEU A 239 19.59 -13.61 -8.30
C LEU A 239 19.76 -13.36 -9.80
N ARG A 240 19.00 -12.42 -10.38
CA ARG A 240 19.16 -11.99 -11.77
C ARG A 240 20.59 -11.52 -12.06
N GLY A 241 21.16 -10.67 -11.20
CA GLY A 241 22.53 -10.20 -11.35
C GLY A 241 23.56 -11.35 -11.34
N ILE A 242 23.39 -12.32 -10.44
CA ILE A 242 24.27 -13.50 -10.36
C ILE A 242 24.18 -14.36 -11.62
N LEU A 243 22.97 -14.59 -12.14
CA LEU A 243 22.76 -15.42 -13.33
C LEU A 243 23.42 -14.81 -14.58
N ILE A 244 23.28 -13.50 -14.77
CA ILE A 244 23.90 -12.79 -15.90
C ILE A 244 25.44 -12.84 -15.80
N LEU A 245 25.99 -12.72 -14.59
CA LEU A 245 27.44 -12.73 -14.37
C LEU A 245 28.08 -14.12 -14.48
N LYS A 246 27.36 -15.19 -14.11
CA LYS A 246 27.89 -16.56 -14.14
C LYS A 246 27.87 -17.19 -15.53
N ASN A 247 26.83 -16.93 -16.33
CA ASN A 247 26.63 -17.56 -17.63
C ASN A 247 26.58 -16.51 -18.74
N PRO A 248 27.70 -16.15 -19.39
CA PRO A 248 27.70 -15.11 -20.41
C PRO A 248 27.04 -15.52 -21.74
N VAL A 249 26.72 -16.80 -21.94
CA VAL A 249 26.06 -17.29 -23.16
C VAL A 249 24.54 -17.32 -22.96
N ASP A 250 24.04 -18.04 -21.95
CA ASP A 250 22.59 -18.16 -21.68
C ASP A 250 22.04 -17.12 -20.68
N GLY A 251 22.93 -16.46 -19.93
CA GLY A 251 22.56 -15.50 -18.88
C GLY A 251 21.75 -14.29 -19.36
N PRO A 252 21.94 -13.75 -20.58
CA PRO A 252 21.05 -12.75 -21.15
C PRO A 252 19.59 -13.22 -21.27
N ARG A 253 19.38 -14.43 -21.80
CA ARG A 253 18.04 -15.03 -21.98
C ARG A 253 17.40 -15.26 -20.61
N GLU A 254 18.11 -15.92 -19.70
CA GLU A 254 17.65 -16.15 -18.32
C GLU A 254 17.40 -14.83 -17.56
N GLY A 255 18.29 -13.86 -17.72
CA GLY A 255 18.20 -12.54 -17.08
C GLY A 255 16.97 -11.76 -17.55
N SER A 256 16.58 -11.91 -18.81
CA SER A 256 15.35 -11.32 -19.35
C SER A 256 14.08 -11.97 -18.77
N ALA A 257 14.10 -13.29 -18.56
CA ALA A 257 12.98 -14.00 -17.95
C ALA A 257 12.80 -13.62 -16.47
N TRP A 258 13.92 -13.51 -15.75
CA TRP A 258 13.92 -13.03 -14.37
C TRP A 258 13.50 -11.57 -14.23
N ALA A 259 13.76 -10.71 -15.23
CA ALA A 259 13.28 -9.33 -15.23
C ALA A 259 11.75 -9.26 -15.15
N VAL A 260 11.05 -10.02 -16.00
CA VAL A 260 9.58 -10.05 -16.03
C VAL A 260 9.01 -10.60 -14.71
N ARG A 261 9.63 -11.65 -14.17
CA ARG A 261 9.27 -12.22 -12.85
C ARG A 261 9.45 -11.20 -11.73
N GLU A 262 10.56 -10.47 -11.72
CA GLU A 262 10.85 -9.43 -10.74
C GLU A 262 9.83 -8.28 -10.82
N SER A 263 9.54 -7.77 -12.03
CA SER A 263 8.53 -6.74 -12.27
C SER A 263 7.15 -7.18 -11.74
N PHE A 264 6.73 -8.42 -12.03
CA PHE A 264 5.47 -8.99 -11.54
C PHE A 264 5.42 -9.02 -10.01
N VAL A 265 6.47 -9.56 -9.38
CA VAL A 265 6.57 -9.65 -7.92
C VAL A 265 6.56 -8.26 -7.28
N ALA A 266 7.28 -7.29 -7.85
CA ALA A 266 7.31 -5.91 -7.37
C ALA A 266 5.92 -5.25 -7.43
N VAL A 267 5.17 -5.47 -8.51
CA VAL A 267 3.78 -4.99 -8.63
C VAL A 267 2.90 -5.62 -7.56
N VAL A 268 2.93 -6.95 -7.41
CA VAL A 268 2.08 -7.65 -6.44
C VAL A 268 2.39 -7.19 -5.02
N THR A 269 3.66 -7.24 -4.63
CA THR A 269 4.11 -6.91 -3.27
C THR A 269 3.82 -5.46 -2.87
N SER A 270 3.96 -4.51 -3.81
CA SER A 270 3.63 -3.10 -3.57
C SER A 270 2.12 -2.84 -3.48
N CYS A 271 1.29 -3.67 -4.11
CA CYS A 271 -0.17 -3.51 -4.09
C CYS A 271 -0.86 -4.19 -2.89
N LEU A 272 -0.31 -5.30 -2.38
CA LEU A 272 -0.86 -6.07 -1.26
C LEU A 272 -1.27 -5.26 -0.02
N PRO A 273 -0.48 -4.28 0.47
CA PRO A 273 -0.77 -3.58 1.72
C PRO A 273 -2.12 -2.85 1.70
N MET A 274 -2.48 -2.31 0.53
CA MET A 274 -3.71 -1.52 0.36
C MET A 274 -4.92 -2.39 0.08
N ILE A 275 -4.75 -3.44 -0.73
CA ILE A 275 -5.78 -4.45 -0.96
C ILE A 275 -6.15 -5.14 0.36
N TRP A 276 -5.15 -5.57 1.15
CA TRP A 276 -5.35 -6.21 2.45
C TRP A 276 -6.10 -5.30 3.44
N GLY A 277 -5.75 -4.00 3.45
CA GLY A 277 -6.42 -3.01 4.27
C GLY A 277 -7.92 -2.91 4.03
N TRP A 278 -8.36 -3.09 2.78
CA TRP A 278 -9.78 -3.12 2.41
C TRP A 278 -10.41 -4.49 2.66
N LEU A 279 -9.73 -5.57 2.26
CA LEU A 279 -10.21 -6.95 2.33
C LEU A 279 -10.60 -7.33 3.76
N LYS A 280 -9.75 -7.02 4.75
CA LYS A 280 -10.04 -7.29 6.17
C LYS A 280 -11.34 -6.63 6.67
N ILE A 281 -11.68 -5.42 6.17
CA ILE A 281 -12.86 -4.66 6.62
C ILE A 281 -14.12 -5.37 6.13
N LYS A 282 -14.07 -5.88 4.89
CA LYS A 282 -15.16 -6.64 4.28
C LYS A 282 -15.28 -8.07 4.81
N LEU A 283 -14.18 -8.71 5.16
CA LEU A 283 -14.19 -10.05 5.75
C LEU A 283 -14.52 -10.05 7.25
N LYS A 284 -14.41 -8.93 7.97
CA LYS A 284 -14.74 -8.84 9.40
C LYS A 284 -16.15 -9.36 9.75
N PRO A 285 -17.24 -9.02 9.03
CA PRO A 285 -18.56 -9.61 9.29
C PRO A 285 -18.64 -11.11 8.94
N PHE A 286 -17.91 -11.56 7.90
CA PHE A 286 -17.91 -12.97 7.48
C PHE A 286 -17.12 -13.87 8.44
N LEU A 287 -15.94 -13.43 8.87
CA LEU A 287 -15.10 -14.12 9.85
C LEU A 287 -15.66 -14.03 11.27
N GLY A 288 -16.33 -12.91 11.61
CA GLY A 288 -17.07 -12.78 12.87
C GLY A 288 -18.19 -13.81 13.00
N SER A 289 -18.83 -14.18 11.88
CA SER A 289 -19.85 -15.24 11.83
C SER A 289 -19.26 -16.65 12.01
N LEU A 290 -17.99 -16.89 11.64
CA LEU A 290 -17.34 -18.20 11.75
C LEU A 290 -16.63 -18.40 13.10
N LEU A 291 -16.15 -17.33 13.72
CA LEU A 291 -15.50 -17.34 15.04
C LEU A 291 -16.49 -17.12 16.20
N SER A 292 -17.70 -16.63 15.92
CA SER A 292 -18.82 -16.60 16.85
C SER A 292 -19.47 -17.99 16.97
N SER A 293 -18.69 -19.03 17.28
CA SER A 293 -19.27 -20.22 17.91
C SER A 293 -19.52 -19.87 19.37
N GLN A 294 -20.77 -19.52 19.63
CA GLN A 294 -21.32 -19.18 20.92
C GLN A 294 -21.12 -20.37 21.88
N SER A 295 -20.04 -20.38 22.67
CA SER A 295 -19.96 -21.24 23.85
C SER A 295 -20.91 -20.68 24.90
N LYS A 296 -22.18 -21.07 24.78
CA LYS A 296 -23.17 -20.94 25.85
C LYS A 296 -22.77 -21.93 26.95
N LYS A 297 -21.91 -21.51 27.88
CA LYS A 297 -21.73 -22.23 29.15
C LYS A 297 -22.96 -21.98 30.01
N ASN A 298 -23.99 -22.81 29.82
CA ASN A 298 -24.99 -23.04 30.86
C ASN A 298 -24.44 -24.12 31.78
N GLY A 299 -23.87 -23.72 32.92
CA GLY A 299 -23.44 -24.63 33.97
C GLY A 299 -23.06 -23.83 35.22
N PRO A 300 -23.61 -24.15 36.40
CA PRO A 300 -23.29 -23.43 37.62
C PRO A 300 -21.85 -23.73 38.07
N GLU A 301 -21.16 -22.72 38.59
CA GLU A 301 -19.79 -22.85 39.10
C GLU A 301 -19.75 -23.75 40.35
N PRO A 302 -18.74 -24.63 40.49
CA PRO A 302 -18.55 -25.42 41.71
C PRO A 302 -17.93 -24.51 42.78
N GLY A 303 -18.71 -24.16 43.81
CA GLY A 303 -18.17 -23.42 44.96
C GLY A 303 -19.17 -22.63 45.81
N SER A 304 -20.44 -22.48 45.40
CA SER A 304 -21.44 -21.84 46.26
C SER A 304 -22.08 -22.84 47.22
N ILE A 305 -21.76 -22.70 48.50
CA ILE A 305 -22.40 -23.38 49.62
C ILE A 305 -23.90 -23.07 49.59
N MET A 306 -24.73 -24.10 49.43
CA MET A 306 -26.18 -23.99 49.63
C MET A 306 -26.46 -24.00 51.13
N LEU A 307 -26.97 -22.90 51.67
CA LEU A 307 -27.64 -22.90 52.97
C LEU A 307 -29.10 -23.24 52.70
N GLY A 308 -29.54 -24.39 53.22
CA GLY A 308 -30.88 -24.92 53.03
C GLY A 308 -31.94 -24.06 53.70
N ASP A 309 -33.15 -24.14 53.19
CA ASP A 309 -34.33 -23.67 53.89
C ASP A 309 -35.38 -24.79 53.93
N THR A 310 -35.74 -25.17 55.14
CA THR A 310 -36.83 -26.08 55.46
C THR A 310 -38.12 -25.29 55.64
N ASN A 311 -39.08 -25.61 54.80
CA ASN A 311 -40.53 -25.72 55.04
C ASN A 311 -41.36 -24.57 55.63
N ASP A 312 -42.57 -24.51 55.06
CA ASP A 312 -43.84 -23.98 55.55
C ASP A 312 -44.14 -22.47 55.50
N GLY A 313 -45.35 -22.18 55.00
CA GLY A 313 -46.09 -20.98 55.38
C GLY A 313 -46.73 -20.20 54.24
N SER A 314 -47.87 -20.71 53.77
CA SER A 314 -49.07 -19.99 53.31
C SER A 314 -49.04 -18.48 53.00
N ALA A 315 -49.60 -18.20 51.82
CA ALA A 315 -50.37 -17.01 51.41
C ALA A 315 -49.61 -15.68 51.23
N TRP A 316 -49.83 -15.01 50.09
CA TRP A 316 -50.71 -13.83 49.98
C TRP A 316 -50.63 -13.23 48.57
N ARG A 317 -51.79 -12.78 48.10
CA ARG A 317 -52.00 -11.99 46.87
C ARG A 317 -51.24 -10.65 46.90
N SER A 318 -51.10 -10.10 45.69
CA SER A 318 -51.15 -8.67 45.35
C SER A 318 -49.82 -7.98 45.07
N GLY A 319 -49.72 -7.41 43.86
CA GLY A 319 -49.46 -5.98 43.72
C GLY A 319 -48.02 -5.50 43.86
N ASN A 320 -47.39 -5.33 42.69
CA ASN A 320 -46.59 -4.16 42.30
C ASN A 320 -45.34 -3.77 43.12
N ARG A 321 -44.15 -3.84 42.50
CA ARG A 321 -43.16 -2.74 42.41
C ARG A 321 -41.80 -3.22 41.92
N THR A 322 -41.45 -2.87 40.68
CA THR A 322 -40.06 -2.62 40.29
C THR A 322 -39.69 -1.21 40.74
N HIS A 323 -38.70 -1.14 41.64
CA HIS A 323 -37.99 0.08 42.01
C HIS A 323 -37.15 0.54 40.82
N THR A 324 -37.64 1.54 40.08
CA THR A 324 -36.78 2.42 39.27
C THR A 324 -36.68 3.74 40.02
N THR A 325 -35.46 4.06 40.43
CA THR A 325 -35.07 5.26 41.17
C THR A 325 -35.29 6.51 40.33
N SER A 326 -36.50 7.05 40.34
CA SER A 326 -36.80 8.39 39.83
C SER A 326 -36.74 9.37 41.01
N ARG A 327 -35.68 10.19 41.07
CA ARG A 327 -35.59 11.29 42.03
C ARG A 327 -36.52 12.40 41.53
N SER A 328 -37.70 12.53 42.12
CA SER A 328 -38.53 13.72 41.94
C SER A 328 -38.02 14.84 42.86
N ILE A 329 -37.85 16.02 42.28
CA ILE A 329 -37.52 17.26 42.98
C ILE A 329 -38.82 17.73 43.63
N THR A 330 -38.90 17.68 44.95
CA THR A 330 -40.00 18.30 45.71
C THR A 330 -39.71 19.81 45.80
N THR A 331 -40.46 20.62 45.07
CA THR A 331 -40.51 22.07 45.27
C THR A 331 -41.22 22.36 46.58
N ARG A 332 -40.47 22.80 47.60
CA ARG A 332 -41.01 23.40 48.81
C ARG A 332 -41.04 24.91 48.60
N VAL A 333 -42.23 25.51 48.61
CA VAL A 333 -42.41 26.96 48.61
C VAL A 333 -42.02 27.46 50.00
N MET A 334 -40.95 28.26 50.08
CA MET A 334 -40.58 29.00 51.29
C MET A 334 -41.19 30.41 51.22
N PRO A 335 -41.67 30.99 52.34
CA PRO A 335 -42.21 32.34 52.36
C PRO A 335 -41.12 33.40 52.12
N ALA A 336 -41.56 34.56 51.65
CA ALA A 336 -40.73 35.70 51.29
C ALA A 336 -40.16 36.45 52.51
N ALA A 337 -39.17 35.87 53.20
CA ALA A 337 -38.31 36.60 54.13
C ALA A 337 -37.08 35.74 54.43
N GLU A 338 -36.03 35.89 53.61
CA GLU A 338 -34.60 35.61 53.89
C GLU A 338 -33.86 35.41 52.55
N ARG A 339 -33.44 36.54 51.94
CA ARG A 339 -32.43 36.53 50.88
C ARG A 339 -31.07 36.63 51.55
N SER A 340 -30.32 35.54 51.60
CA SER A 340 -28.86 35.57 51.79
C SER A 340 -28.21 34.87 50.61
N SER A 341 -27.49 35.66 49.82
CA SER A 341 -26.69 35.24 48.67
C SER A 341 -25.54 34.35 49.11
N SER A 342 -25.45 33.14 48.58
CA SER A 342 -24.21 32.36 48.60
C SER A 342 -23.84 31.98 47.17
N ASP A 343 -22.92 32.77 46.62
CA ASP A 343 -22.23 32.51 45.37
C ASP A 343 -21.34 31.28 45.51
N LEU A 344 -21.55 30.27 44.66
CA LEU A 344 -20.66 29.12 44.56
C LEU A 344 -19.49 29.48 43.63
N SER A 345 -18.44 30.07 44.17
CA SER A 345 -17.21 30.37 43.42
C SER A 345 -16.36 29.10 43.25
N LEU A 346 -16.32 28.55 42.03
CA LEU A 346 -15.32 27.57 41.61
C LEU A 346 -14.06 28.32 41.17
N ASN A 347 -12.97 28.13 41.91
CA ASN A 347 -11.67 28.76 41.66
C ASN A 347 -10.81 27.85 40.77
N PRO A 348 -10.51 28.19 39.50
CA PRO A 348 -9.56 27.46 38.69
C PRO A 348 -8.17 28.10 38.79
N LYS A 349 -7.19 27.31 39.24
CA LYS A 349 -5.76 27.66 39.20
C LYS A 349 -5.35 28.02 37.76
N ALA A 350 -4.63 29.13 37.65
CA ALA A 350 -4.18 29.76 36.42
C ALA A 350 -3.26 28.87 35.57
N LEU A 351 -3.64 28.66 34.30
CA LEU A 351 -2.73 28.53 33.17
C LEU A 351 -3.36 29.30 32.00
N GLY A 352 -2.62 30.25 31.43
CA GLY A 352 -3.13 31.22 30.45
C GLY A 352 -3.73 30.57 29.21
N GLY A 353 -5.02 30.82 28.99
CA GLY A 353 -5.80 30.45 27.82
C GLY A 353 -7.18 31.11 27.89
N ILE A 354 -7.82 31.37 26.74
CA ILE A 354 -9.13 32.03 26.67
C ILE A 354 -10.21 31.07 27.18
N THR A 355 -10.84 31.41 28.30
CA THR A 355 -11.93 30.63 28.90
C THR A 355 -13.28 31.14 28.40
N LYS A 356 -14.01 30.33 27.63
CA LYS A 356 -15.38 30.66 27.19
C LYS A 356 -16.39 30.12 28.20
N GLN A 357 -17.10 31.00 28.89
CA GLN A 357 -18.26 30.61 29.70
C GLN A 357 -19.51 30.54 28.80
N VAL A 358 -20.21 29.41 28.82
CA VAL A 358 -21.48 29.23 28.11
C VAL A 358 -22.57 29.00 29.15
N ALA A 359 -23.47 29.97 29.31
CA ALA A 359 -24.67 29.81 30.12
C ALA A 359 -25.78 29.17 29.26
N ILE A 360 -26.32 28.03 29.71
CA ILE A 360 -27.44 27.36 29.05
C ILE A 360 -28.67 27.55 29.92
N SER A 361 -29.61 28.38 29.46
CA SER A 361 -30.93 28.54 30.09
C SER A 361 -31.98 27.78 29.28
N VAL A 362 -32.63 26.79 29.89
CA VAL A 362 -33.75 26.06 29.30
C VAL A 362 -35.05 26.55 29.92
N SER A 363 -35.93 27.16 29.12
CA SER A 363 -37.27 27.57 29.56
C SER A 363 -38.32 26.75 28.83
N SER A 364 -39.13 26.00 29.58
CA SER A 364 -40.29 25.28 29.06
C SER A 364 -41.57 26.05 29.42
N LYS A 365 -42.36 26.45 28.41
CA LYS A 365 -43.69 27.01 28.60
C LYS A 365 -44.68 25.85 28.70
N LYS A 366 -45.31 25.67 29.86
CA LYS A 366 -46.44 24.74 30.03
C LYS A 366 -47.68 25.36 29.36
N ALA A 367 -48.27 24.67 28.39
CA ALA A 367 -49.55 25.05 27.82
C ALA A 367 -50.67 24.82 28.85
N GLY A 368 -51.61 25.76 28.96
CA GLY A 368 -52.72 25.70 29.90
C GLY A 368 -53.74 24.62 29.53
N ASP A 369 -54.35 24.04 30.56
CA ASP A 369 -55.34 22.97 30.45
C ASP A 369 -56.63 23.45 29.76
N GLY A 370 -56.98 22.79 28.66
CA GLY A 370 -58.25 22.89 27.95
C GLY A 370 -58.38 21.70 27.01
N ALA A 371 -59.44 20.91 27.20
CA ALA A 371 -59.68 19.60 26.60
C ALA A 371 -59.70 19.57 25.06
N GLU A 372 -59.19 18.50 24.44
CA GLU A 372 -59.95 17.47 23.70
C GLU A 372 -58.98 16.52 22.96
N ALA A 373 -59.45 15.30 22.70
CA ALA A 373 -58.67 14.18 22.19
C ALA A 373 -58.22 14.33 20.72
N GLY A 374 -57.00 13.86 20.42
CA GLY A 374 -56.57 13.47 19.07
C GLY A 374 -55.43 14.31 18.46
N SER A 375 -54.44 13.60 17.92
CA SER A 375 -53.30 14.07 17.10
C SER A 375 -51.98 14.34 17.85
N ASP A 376 -50.96 13.53 17.49
CA ASP A 376 -49.55 13.70 17.84
C ASP A 376 -49.05 15.11 17.44
N ARG A 377 -48.81 15.99 18.42
CA ARG A 377 -48.16 17.30 18.20
C ARG A 377 -46.80 17.35 18.89
N LYS A 378 -45.75 17.53 18.09
CA LYS A 378 -44.37 17.75 18.53
C LYS A 378 -44.24 19.04 19.34
N VAL A 379 -43.68 18.94 20.54
CA VAL A 379 -43.25 20.10 21.36
C VAL A 379 -41.94 20.66 20.78
N HIS A 380 -41.96 21.91 20.33
CA HIS A 380 -40.75 22.60 19.88
C HIS A 380 -39.94 23.10 21.08
N THR A 381 -38.73 22.56 21.25
CA THR A 381 -37.74 23.09 22.19
C THR A 381 -36.87 24.10 21.43
N GLN A 382 -36.86 25.36 21.88
CA GLN A 382 -35.99 26.41 21.33
C GLN A 382 -34.72 26.51 22.20
N LEU A 383 -33.55 26.34 21.58
CA LEU A 383 -32.24 26.57 22.20
C LEU A 383 -31.76 27.97 21.82
N LYS A 384 -31.57 28.84 22.82
CA LYS A 384 -30.96 30.16 22.63
C LYS A 384 -29.56 30.15 23.21
N LEU A 385 -28.57 30.40 22.36
CA LEU A 385 -27.15 30.51 22.71
C LEU A 385 -26.74 31.98 22.65
N ASP A 386 -26.67 32.65 23.80
CA ASP A 386 -26.17 34.01 23.87
C ASP A 386 -24.64 33.96 24.13
N ASN A 387 -23.85 34.34 23.12
CA ASN A 387 -22.40 34.50 23.27
C ASN A 387 -22.12 35.95 23.70
N LYS A 388 -21.69 36.18 24.94
CA LYS A 388 -21.06 37.44 25.34
C LYS A 388 -19.54 37.28 25.30
N TRP A 389 -18.87 38.19 24.60
CA TRP A 389 -17.42 38.31 24.59
C TRP A 389 -17.02 39.35 25.64
N SER A 390 -16.04 39.03 26.48
CA SER A 390 -15.42 39.95 27.45
C SER A 390 -13.96 40.13 27.06
#